data_AF-A0A7J2J975-F1
#
_entry.id   AF-A0A7J2J975-F1
#
_cell.length_a   1.000
_cell.length_b   1.000
_cell.length_c   1.000
_cell.angle_alpha   90.00
_cell.angle_beta   90.00
_cell.angle_gamma   90.00
#
_symmetry.space_group_name_H-M   'P 1'
#
loop_
_entity.id
_entity.type
_entity.pdbx_description
1 polymer ?
#
loop_
_entity_poly.entity_id
_entity_poly.type
_entity_poly.pdbx_seq_one_letter_code
_entity_poly.pdbx_strand_id
1 'polypeptide(L)'
;MNDFINRGLVKEIKRTIYLERREMRQDELMDIVLKFKKGRGKGNVMLSVVGGRISEGMDFPAEELEIAIIVGIPYPRPTARQKALQNYYDKKFGKGWEYAVNAPTARKLLQSIGRLIRDEKDRGIAVILDRRASRFRKYLGDLKISGGIIKDIRDFLEAG
;
A
#
# COMPACT_ATOMS: atom_id res chain seq x y z
N MET A 1 -2.29 12.03 1.46
CA MET A 1 -0.91 12.24 1.97
C MET A 1 -0.75 13.64 2.55
N ASN A 2 -0.90 14.72 1.77
CA ASN A 2 -0.80 16.09 2.30
C ASN A 2 -1.75 16.38 3.48
N ASP A 3 -3.00 15.92 3.42
CA ASP A 3 -3.94 16.05 4.53
C ASP A 3 -3.44 15.35 5.81
N PHE A 4 -2.91 14.13 5.72
CA PHE A 4 -2.31 13.42 6.86
C PHE A 4 -1.10 14.17 7.44
N ILE A 5 -0.24 14.73 6.58
CA ILE A 5 0.93 15.51 7.00
C ILE A 5 0.49 16.79 7.72
N ASN A 6 -0.48 17.51 7.14
CA ASN A 6 -1.00 18.77 7.68
C ASN A 6 -1.70 18.58 9.02
N ARG A 7 -2.34 17.42 9.24
CA ARG A 7 -2.95 17.05 10.52
C ARG A 7 -1.94 16.66 11.61
N GLY A 8 -0.64 16.74 11.33
CA GLY A 8 0.40 16.53 12.34
C GLY A 8 0.85 15.09 12.53
N LEU A 9 0.45 14.15 11.68
CA LEU A 9 0.88 12.74 11.76
C LEU A 9 2.41 12.60 11.85
N VAL A 10 3.13 13.43 11.09
CA VAL A 10 4.60 13.46 11.09
C VAL A 10 5.18 13.84 12.45
N LYS A 11 4.48 14.63 13.26
CA LYS A 11 4.93 15.06 14.59
C LYS A 11 4.76 13.96 15.65
N GLU A 12 3.82 13.03 15.44
CA GLU A 12 3.53 11.95 16.39
C GLU A 12 4.44 10.73 16.19
N ILE A 13 5.00 10.57 14.99
CA ILE A 13 5.86 9.43 14.66
C ILE A 13 7.29 9.70 15.13
N LYS A 14 7.71 8.98 16.19
CA LYS A 14 9.07 9.03 16.76
C LYS A 14 10.10 8.21 15.96
N ARG A 15 10.01 8.23 14.63
CA ARG A 15 10.90 7.53 13.68
C ARG A 15 11.26 8.45 12.53
N THR A 16 12.37 8.17 11.85
CA THR A 16 12.71 8.91 10.63
C THR A 16 11.68 8.64 9.55
N ILE A 17 11.14 9.72 8.97
CA ILE A 17 10.12 9.66 7.94
C ILE A 17 10.71 10.09 6.60
N TYR A 18 10.50 9.27 5.60
CA TYR A 18 10.80 9.52 4.20
C TYR A 18 9.49 9.70 3.44
N LEU A 19 9.45 10.62 2.48
CA LEU A 19 8.23 11.01 1.78
C LEU A 19 8.47 11.01 0.27
N GLU A 20 7.68 10.24 -0.47
CA GLU A 20 7.56 10.39 -1.92
C GLU A 20 6.78 11.70 -2.22
N ARG A 21 7.34 12.57 -3.06
CA ARG A 21 6.64 13.75 -3.57
C ARG A 21 6.46 13.66 -5.07
N ARG A 22 5.35 14.20 -5.57
CA ARG A 22 4.95 14.11 -6.99
C ARG A 22 5.99 14.71 -7.94
N GLU A 23 6.70 15.75 -7.51
CA GLU A 23 7.66 16.49 -8.34
C GLU A 23 9.11 15.99 -8.18
N MET A 24 9.32 14.91 -7.41
CA MET A 24 10.65 14.33 -7.25
C MET A 24 11.16 13.76 -8.56
N ARG A 25 12.42 14.08 -8.87
CA ARG A 25 13.16 13.46 -9.96
C ARG A 25 13.47 11.98 -9.64
N GLN A 26 14.00 11.26 -10.63
CA GLN A 26 14.26 9.83 -10.43
C GLN A 26 15.35 9.58 -9.39
N ASP A 27 16.46 10.29 -9.52
CA ASP A 27 17.62 10.27 -8.63
C ASP A 27 17.25 10.63 -7.18
N GLU A 28 16.47 11.70 -6.99
CA GLU A 28 16.03 12.13 -5.66
C GLU A 28 15.18 11.06 -4.94
N LEU A 29 14.28 10.39 -5.68
CA LEU A 29 13.50 9.28 -5.10
C LEU A 29 14.40 8.12 -4.70
N MET A 30 15.37 7.77 -5.55
CA MET A 30 16.31 6.68 -5.28
C MET A 30 17.15 6.98 -4.04
N ASP A 31 17.63 8.22 -3.87
CA ASP A 31 18.38 8.64 -2.69
C ASP A 31 17.55 8.50 -1.41
N ILE A 32 16.28 8.88 -1.46
CA ILE A 32 15.35 8.73 -0.33
C ILE A 32 15.12 7.25 0.01
N VAL A 33 14.94 6.41 -0.99
CA VAL A 33 14.74 4.96 -0.79
C VAL A 33 15.99 4.30 -0.23
N LEU A 34 17.18 4.67 -0.72
CA LEU A 34 18.45 4.18 -0.18
C LEU A 34 18.63 4.60 1.29
N LYS A 35 18.26 5.83 1.65
CA LYS A 35 18.30 6.30 3.04
C LYS A 35 17.29 5.55 3.92
N PHE A 36 16.09 5.26 3.41
CA PHE A 36 15.09 4.45 4.08
C PHE A 36 15.61 3.04 4.39
N LYS A 37 16.19 2.36 3.40
CA LYS A 37 16.76 1.00 3.53
C LYS A 37 17.92 0.92 4.51
N LYS A 38 18.73 1.98 4.61
CA LYS A 38 19.87 2.05 5.55
C LYS A 38 19.46 2.29 7.01
N GLY A 39 18.17 2.31 7.31
CA GLY A 39 17.67 2.46 8.68
C GLY A 39 18.25 1.41 9.63
N ARG A 40 18.61 1.82 10.84
CA ARG A 40 19.03 0.93 11.93
C ARG A 40 18.19 1.21 13.18
N GLY A 41 18.15 0.26 14.11
CA GLY A 41 17.48 0.45 15.40
C GLY A 41 15.96 0.32 15.30
N LYS A 42 15.20 1.37 15.62
CA LYS A 42 13.72 1.32 15.70
C LYS A 42 13.01 1.21 14.34
N GLY A 43 13.74 1.19 13.23
CA GLY A 43 13.21 1.20 11.86
C GLY A 43 12.82 2.60 11.37
N ASN A 44 12.58 2.70 10.06
CA ASN A 44 12.19 3.92 9.35
C ASN A 44 10.73 3.84 8.86
N VAL A 45 10.15 4.98 8.49
CA VAL A 45 8.81 5.05 7.88
C VAL A 45 8.92 5.67 6.48
N MET A 46 8.37 4.99 5.48
CA MET A 46 8.20 5.53 4.13
C MET A 46 6.72 5.88 3.90
N LEU A 47 6.44 7.12 3.54
CA LEU A 47 5.13 7.58 3.12
C LEU A 47 5.11 7.73 1.59
N SER A 48 4.25 6.94 0.95
CA SER A 48 4.07 6.93 -0.50
C SER A 48 2.60 6.94 -0.88
N VAL A 49 2.33 7.08 -2.18
CA VAL A 49 0.96 6.98 -2.72
C VAL A 49 0.78 5.65 -3.44
N VAL A 50 -0.40 5.03 -3.27
CA VAL A 50 -0.74 3.80 -4.02
C VAL A 50 -0.88 4.12 -5.51
N GLY A 51 -0.18 3.36 -6.34
CA GLY A 51 0.01 3.65 -7.78
C GLY A 51 1.09 4.72 -8.05
N GLY A 52 1.89 5.08 -7.04
CA GLY A 52 3.09 5.87 -7.16
C GLY A 52 4.31 5.02 -7.51
N ARG A 53 5.46 5.68 -7.71
CA ARG A 53 6.69 5.07 -8.21
C ARG A 53 7.23 4.02 -7.22
N ILE A 54 7.10 4.29 -5.92
CA ILE A 54 7.49 3.34 -4.86
C ILE A 54 6.58 2.11 -4.85
N SER A 55 5.27 2.28 -4.99
CA SER A 55 4.30 1.17 -4.89
C SER A 55 4.31 0.22 -6.09
N GLU A 56 4.80 0.66 -7.25
CA GLU A 56 4.78 -0.14 -8.48
C GLU A 56 6.16 -0.70 -8.89
N GLY A 57 7.26 0.01 -8.61
CA GLY A 57 8.55 -0.29 -9.23
C GLY A 57 9.75 -0.44 -8.29
N MET A 58 9.55 -0.41 -6.97
CA MET A 58 10.66 -0.45 -6.02
C MET A 58 10.68 -1.71 -5.16
N ASP A 59 11.91 -2.19 -4.96
CA ASP A 59 12.18 -3.46 -4.32
C ASP A 59 12.83 -3.28 -2.93
N PHE A 60 12.27 -3.93 -1.89
CA PHE A 60 12.65 -3.92 -0.48
C PHE A 60 12.82 -5.38 0.01
N PRO A 61 13.96 -6.04 -0.27
CA PRO A 61 14.25 -7.40 0.19
C PRO A 61 14.45 -7.50 1.72
N ALA A 62 14.14 -8.66 2.30
CA ALA A 62 14.41 -9.04 3.68
C ALA A 62 13.87 -8.04 4.71
N GLU A 63 14.68 -7.71 5.73
CA GLU A 63 14.33 -6.81 6.84
C GLU A 63 14.17 -5.34 6.41
N GLU A 64 14.31 -5.01 5.12
CA GLU A 64 14.11 -3.63 4.65
C GLU A 64 12.64 -3.18 4.69
N LEU A 65 11.68 -4.11 4.77
CA LEU A 65 10.26 -3.80 4.90
C LEU A 65 9.50 -4.93 5.62
N GLU A 66 9.15 -4.72 6.89
CA GLU A 66 8.40 -5.71 7.70
C GLU A 66 6.90 -5.41 7.80
N ILE A 67 6.50 -4.15 7.58
CA ILE A 67 5.11 -3.70 7.73
C ILE A 67 4.71 -2.83 6.55
N ALA A 68 3.60 -3.17 5.90
CA ALA A 68 2.94 -2.32 4.91
C ALA A 68 1.57 -1.86 5.42
N ILE A 69 1.34 -0.55 5.54
CA ILE A 69 0.04 0.02 5.94
C ILE A 69 -0.60 0.72 4.75
N ILE A 70 -1.72 0.18 4.29
CA ILE A 70 -2.53 0.76 3.22
C ILE A 70 -3.70 1.52 3.85
N VAL A 71 -3.68 2.84 3.72
CA VAL A 71 -4.72 3.72 4.27
C VAL A 71 -5.80 3.98 3.23
N GLY A 72 -6.95 3.31 3.37
CA GLY A 72 -8.07 3.39 2.43
C GLY A 72 -7.97 2.43 1.23
N ILE A 73 -9.05 2.34 0.46
CA ILE A 73 -9.08 1.54 -0.78
C ILE A 73 -8.72 2.42 -2.00
N PRO A 74 -7.76 2.00 -2.86
CA PRO A 74 -7.27 2.80 -3.99
C PRO A 74 -8.21 2.73 -5.22
N TYR A 75 -9.47 3.11 -5.02
CA TYR A 75 -10.46 3.13 -6.09
C TYR A 75 -10.05 4.06 -7.24
N PRO A 76 -10.37 3.71 -8.50
CA PRO A 76 -10.23 4.62 -9.63
C PRO A 76 -11.01 5.91 -9.40
N ARG A 77 -10.49 7.03 -9.92
CA ARG A 77 -11.17 8.31 -9.84
C ARG A 77 -12.44 8.28 -10.70
N PRO A 78 -13.57 8.85 -10.23
CA PRO A 78 -14.82 8.91 -10.98
C PRO A 78 -14.74 9.96 -12.09
N THR A 79 -14.05 9.63 -13.18
CA THR A 79 -13.89 10.50 -14.35
C THR A 79 -14.82 10.09 -15.49
N ALA A 80 -15.05 10.98 -16.46
CA ALA A 80 -15.80 10.63 -17.67
C ALA A 80 -15.19 9.41 -18.40
N ARG A 81 -13.85 9.35 -18.47
CA ARG A 81 -13.11 8.19 -19.00
C ARG A 81 -13.40 6.91 -18.21
N GLN A 82 -13.39 7.00 -16.88
CA GLN A 82 -13.69 5.85 -16.02
C GLN A 82 -15.12 5.35 -16.22
N LYS A 83 -16.09 6.26 -16.33
CA LYS A 83 -17.49 5.93 -16.60
C LYS A 83 -17.67 5.28 -17.97
N ALA A 84 -16.99 5.80 -19.00
CA ALA A 84 -17.00 5.21 -20.33
C ALA A 84 -16.41 3.79 -20.33
N LEU A 85 -15.32 3.57 -19.61
CA LEU A 85 -14.69 2.25 -19.46
C LEU A 85 -15.62 1.26 -18.75
N GLN A 86 -16.27 1.70 -17.66
CA GLN A 86 -17.27 0.89 -16.97
C GLN A 86 -18.41 0.50 -17.93
N ASN A 87 -18.99 1.46 -18.66
CA ASN A 87 -20.07 1.22 -19.61
C ASN A 87 -19.64 0.27 -20.73
N TYR A 88 -18.40 0.36 -21.21
CA TYR A 88 -17.86 -0.54 -22.23
C TYR A 88 -17.83 -1.99 -21.72
N TYR A 89 -17.25 -2.23 -20.55
CA TYR A 89 -17.20 -3.56 -19.96
C TYR A 89 -18.57 -4.09 -19.57
N ASP A 90 -19.49 -3.21 -19.22
CA ASP A 90 -20.88 -3.58 -18.94
C ASP A 90 -21.59 -4.06 -20.19
N LYS A 91 -21.52 -3.30 -21.30
CA LYS A 91 -22.08 -3.71 -22.60
C LYS A 91 -21.48 -5.00 -23.13
N LYS A 92 -20.18 -5.23 -22.93
CA LYS A 92 -19.46 -6.38 -23.49
C LYS A 92 -19.57 -7.65 -22.63
N PHE A 93 -19.63 -7.51 -21.31
CA PHE A 93 -19.49 -8.65 -20.38
C PHE A 93 -20.51 -8.66 -19.23
N GLY A 94 -21.40 -7.67 -19.13
CA GLY A 94 -22.34 -7.52 -18.00
C GLY A 94 -21.67 -7.29 -16.65
N LYS A 95 -20.39 -6.91 -16.65
CA LYS A 95 -19.51 -6.87 -15.47
C LYS A 95 -18.72 -5.56 -15.41
N GLY A 96 -19.37 -4.45 -15.73
CA GLY A 96 -18.70 -3.13 -15.81
C GLY A 96 -17.96 -2.75 -14.54
N TRP A 97 -18.63 -2.88 -13.39
CA TRP A 97 -18.03 -2.55 -12.08
C TRP A 97 -16.85 -3.46 -11.72
N GLU A 98 -16.98 -4.76 -11.98
CA GLU A 98 -15.93 -5.73 -11.68
C GLU A 98 -14.64 -5.42 -12.44
N TYR A 99 -14.73 -5.20 -13.76
CA TYR A 99 -13.55 -5.00 -14.61
C TYR A 99 -13.02 -3.58 -14.62
N ALA A 100 -13.87 -2.57 -14.47
CA ALA A 100 -13.40 -1.18 -14.42
C ALA A 100 -12.97 -0.74 -13.02
N VAL A 101 -13.52 -1.34 -11.95
CA VAL A 101 -13.32 -0.87 -10.56
C VAL A 101 -12.69 -1.93 -9.68
N ASN A 102 -13.34 -3.07 -9.45
CA ASN A 102 -12.86 -4.04 -8.46
C ASN A 102 -11.50 -4.65 -8.84
N ALA A 103 -11.37 -5.18 -10.05
CA ALA A 103 -10.15 -5.85 -10.49
C ALA A 103 -8.93 -4.89 -10.54
N PRO A 104 -9.04 -3.66 -11.10
CA PRO A 104 -7.93 -2.69 -11.03
C PRO A 104 -7.58 -2.29 -9.60
N THR A 105 -8.57 -2.16 -8.71
CA THR A 105 -8.34 -1.83 -7.30
C THR A 105 -7.62 -2.97 -6.58
N ALA A 106 -8.08 -4.20 -6.78
CA ALA A 106 -7.46 -5.41 -6.23
C ALA A 106 -6.02 -5.54 -6.70
N ARG A 107 -5.75 -5.29 -7.98
CA ARG A 107 -4.40 -5.31 -8.55
C ARG A 107 -3.48 -4.31 -7.85
N LYS A 108 -3.94 -3.08 -7.60
CA LYS A 108 -3.15 -2.06 -6.87
C LYS A 108 -2.86 -2.46 -5.42
N LEU A 109 -3.85 -3.05 -4.74
CA LEU A 109 -3.67 -3.59 -3.38
C LEU A 109 -2.62 -4.71 -3.39
N LEU A 110 -2.75 -5.68 -4.28
CA LEU A 110 -1.81 -6.80 -4.43
C LEU A 110 -0.41 -6.32 -4.80
N GLN A 111 -0.27 -5.33 -5.69
CA GLN A 111 1.04 -4.77 -6.05
C GLN A 111 1.72 -4.11 -4.84
N SER A 112 0.94 -3.39 -4.02
CA SER A 112 1.44 -2.74 -2.80
C SER A 112 1.84 -3.78 -1.74
N ILE A 113 1.03 -4.83 -1.55
CA ILE A 113 1.29 -5.91 -0.60
C ILE A 113 2.48 -6.77 -1.07
N GLY A 114 2.57 -7.10 -2.35
CA GLY A 114 3.66 -7.90 -2.91
C GLY A 114 5.02 -7.21 -2.87
N ARG A 115 5.11 -5.93 -2.46
CA ARG A 115 6.40 -5.31 -2.13
C ARG A 115 6.96 -5.80 -0.79
N LEU A 116 6.13 -6.41 0.05
CA LEU A 116 6.44 -6.87 1.41
C LEU A 116 6.99 -8.29 1.47
N ILE A 117 6.54 -9.17 0.56
CA ILE A 117 6.92 -10.59 0.54
C ILE A 117 7.35 -10.92 -0.90
N ARG A 118 8.64 -11.21 -1.12
CA ARG A 118 9.24 -11.40 -2.45
C ARG A 118 9.91 -12.76 -2.59
N ASP A 119 10.53 -13.26 -1.54
CA ASP A 119 11.11 -14.59 -1.48
C ASP A 119 10.57 -15.39 -0.28
N GLU A 120 10.88 -16.68 -0.19
CA GLU A 120 10.37 -17.53 0.89
C GLU A 120 10.90 -17.19 2.30
N LYS A 121 11.91 -16.32 2.39
CA LYS A 121 12.53 -15.90 3.65
C LYS A 121 11.99 -14.56 4.13
N ASP A 122 11.38 -13.78 3.24
CA ASP A 122 10.74 -12.53 3.59
C ASP A 122 9.56 -12.74 4.55
N ARG A 123 9.52 -11.91 5.58
CA ARG A 123 8.48 -11.92 6.60
C ARG A 123 7.92 -10.51 6.74
N GLY A 124 6.63 -10.36 6.47
CA GLY A 124 5.95 -9.09 6.74
C GLY A 124 4.45 -9.19 6.93
N ILE A 125 3.90 -8.17 7.59
CA ILE A 125 2.46 -8.00 7.81
C ILE A 125 1.91 -6.80 7.03
N ALA A 126 0.89 -7.04 6.21
CA ALA A 126 0.16 -5.98 5.52
C ALA A 126 -1.15 -5.66 6.24
N VAL A 127 -1.40 -4.37 6.46
CA VAL A 127 -2.59 -3.86 7.16
C VAL A 127 -3.34 -2.90 6.24
N ILE A 128 -4.63 -3.18 6.00
CA ILE A 128 -5.51 -2.29 5.24
C ILE A 128 -6.47 -1.60 6.21
N LEU A 129 -6.32 -0.29 6.37
CA LEU A 129 -7.16 0.54 7.24
C LEU A 129 -8.42 1.02 6.50
N ASP A 130 -9.28 0.08 6.11
CA ASP A 130 -10.58 0.37 5.49
C ASP A 130 -11.55 -0.82 5.62
N ARG A 131 -12.76 -0.59 6.16
CA ARG A 131 -13.78 -1.65 6.31
C ARG A 131 -14.18 -2.28 4.97
N ARG A 132 -14.05 -1.53 3.87
CA ARG A 132 -14.36 -2.00 2.51
C ARG A 132 -13.36 -3.04 1.99
N ALA A 133 -12.21 -3.23 2.65
CA ALA A 133 -11.24 -4.27 2.32
C ALA A 133 -11.86 -5.66 2.26
N SER A 134 -12.87 -5.93 3.10
CA SER A 134 -13.66 -7.16 3.11
C SER A 134 -14.23 -7.55 1.74
N ARG A 135 -14.55 -6.58 0.88
CA ARG A 135 -15.04 -6.81 -0.50
C ARG A 135 -13.99 -7.42 -1.43
N PHE A 136 -12.72 -7.34 -1.05
CA PHE A 136 -11.59 -7.82 -1.83
C PHE A 136 -11.06 -9.17 -1.35
N ARG A 137 -11.72 -9.84 -0.39
CA ARG A 137 -11.30 -11.14 0.15
C ARG A 137 -11.10 -12.21 -0.93
N LYS A 138 -11.89 -12.16 -2.02
CA LYS A 138 -11.71 -13.06 -3.17
C LYS A 138 -10.39 -12.89 -3.92
N TYR A 139 -9.74 -11.73 -3.81
CA TYR A 139 -8.42 -11.45 -4.39
C TYR A 139 -7.29 -11.51 -3.34
N LEU A 140 -7.61 -11.29 -2.07
CA LEU A 140 -6.70 -11.27 -0.94
C LEU A 140 -7.00 -12.47 -0.04
N GLY A 141 -6.55 -13.67 -0.44
CA GLY A 141 -6.93 -14.95 0.18
C GLY A 141 -6.69 -15.00 1.69
N ASP A 142 -5.58 -14.43 2.16
CA ASP A 142 -5.18 -14.44 3.58
C ASP A 142 -5.74 -13.26 4.39
N LEU A 143 -6.62 -12.43 3.80
CA LEU A 143 -7.18 -11.27 4.48
C LEU A 143 -8.05 -11.69 5.68
N LYS A 144 -7.63 -11.27 6.87
CA LYS A 144 -8.37 -11.42 8.12
C LYS A 144 -8.83 -10.07 8.64
N ILE A 145 -10.02 -10.03 9.23
CA ILE A 145 -10.50 -8.84 9.94
C ILE A 145 -9.89 -8.86 11.34
N SER A 146 -9.14 -7.82 11.66
CA SER A 146 -8.52 -7.66 12.97
C SER A 146 -9.49 -7.05 13.98
N GLY A 147 -9.54 -7.62 15.19
CA GLY A 147 -10.18 -7.01 16.37
C GLY A 147 -9.24 -6.12 17.18
N GLY A 148 -7.94 -6.10 16.85
CA GLY A 148 -6.90 -5.41 17.62
C GLY A 148 -5.59 -5.29 16.84
N ILE A 149 -5.54 -4.38 15.87
CA ILE A 149 -4.43 -4.24 14.91
C ILE A 149 -3.06 -4.13 15.59
N ILE A 150 -2.97 -3.36 16.68
CA ILE A 150 -1.70 -3.18 17.40
C ILE A 150 -1.21 -4.49 18.02
N LYS A 151 -2.13 -5.29 18.57
CA LYS A 151 -1.81 -6.60 19.14
C LYS A 151 -1.37 -7.55 18.02
N ASP A 152 -2.12 -7.61 16.92
CA ASP A 152 -1.80 -8.49 15.80
C ASP A 152 -0.42 -8.17 15.18
N ILE A 153 -0.07 -6.89 15.03
CA ILE A 153 1.26 -6.47 14.56
C ILE A 153 2.34 -6.86 15.57
N ARG A 154 2.11 -6.66 16.88
CA ARG A 154 3.09 -6.99 17.92
C ARG A 154 3.34 -8.50 17.97
N ASP A 155 2.27 -9.29 18.06
CA ASP A 155 2.33 -10.75 18.06
C ASP A 155 3.03 -11.27 16.80
N PHE A 156 2.78 -10.62 15.64
CA PHE A 156 3.52 -10.92 14.43
C PHE A 156 5.01 -10.61 14.60
N LEU A 157 5.42 -9.39 14.95
CA LEU A 157 6.84 -9.06 15.07
C LEU A 157 7.59 -9.94 16.10
N GLU A 158 6.95 -10.32 17.20
CA GLU A 158 7.56 -11.14 18.27
C GLU A 158 7.66 -12.64 17.94
N ALA A 159 6.88 -13.13 16.96
CA ALA A 159 6.86 -14.54 16.56
C ALA A 159 7.91 -14.93 15.49
N GLY A 160 8.89 -14.07 15.23
CA GLY A 160 9.99 -14.30 14.28
C GLY A 160 11.32 -14.09 14.98
#